data_AF-X6MDU7-F1
#
_entry.id   AF-X6MDU7-F1
#
_cell.length_a   1.000
_cell.length_b   1.000
_cell.length_c   1.000
_cell.angle_alpha   90.00
_cell.angle_beta   90.00
_cell.angle_gamma   90.00
#
_symmetry.space_group_name_H-M   'P 1'
#
loop_
_entity.id
_entity.type
_entity.pdbx_description
1 polymer ?
#
loop_
_entity_poly.entity_id
_entity_poly.type
_entity_poly.pdbx_seq_one_letter_code
_entity_poly.pdbx_strand_id
1 'polypeptide(L)'
;MVKPQQNGNRSGLMQCVNSNCKADLCSNCNVPWHTDLTCEEFQKQQRNRTQQEDAAFHSLMKKEKWRACPRCGVVVERSEGCYHMTHVGCEKGDDHRTDFCYFCGEELTKKDGEGWRYSKATNEKHFPDGVYAKCVKASQSEDITPLETIFYFDKITYFVPSYLRNLFFWLCLALPYFNVFLTIVIFGKVEMIAFFSSASEIVHFDLVFLFLSSLIIFKSKFDNFLFVSFDLTFLPLLNS
;
A
#
# COMPACT_ATOMS: atom_id res chain seq x y z
N MET A 1 -45.21 -36.52 -3.05
CA MET A 1 -44.74 -37.78 -2.44
C MET A 1 -43.83 -38.48 -3.44
N VAL A 2 -42.60 -38.81 -3.07
CA VAL A 2 -41.60 -39.45 -3.94
C VAL A 2 -41.80 -40.97 -3.92
N LYS A 3 -41.63 -41.67 -5.06
CA LYS A 3 -41.82 -43.13 -5.14
C LYS A 3 -40.48 -43.87 -5.11
N PRO A 4 -40.28 -44.86 -4.21
CA PRO A 4 -39.08 -45.68 -4.21
C PRO A 4 -39.09 -46.68 -5.39
N GLN A 5 -37.94 -46.81 -6.08
CA GLN A 5 -37.75 -47.76 -7.17
C GLN A 5 -37.17 -49.07 -6.62
N GLN A 6 -37.92 -50.18 -6.70
CA GLN A 6 -37.49 -51.51 -6.22
C GLN A 6 -36.99 -52.41 -7.38
N ASN A 7 -35.85 -52.07 -7.96
CA ASN A 7 -35.13 -52.99 -8.84
C ASN A 7 -33.65 -53.05 -8.45
N GLY A 8 -33.05 -54.23 -8.57
CA GLY A 8 -31.78 -54.63 -7.96
C GLY A 8 -30.66 -53.58 -8.00
N ASN A 9 -29.98 -53.44 -6.85
CA ASN A 9 -28.86 -52.51 -6.57
C ASN A 9 -29.21 -51.00 -6.43
N ARG A 10 -30.48 -50.62 -6.26
CA ARG A 10 -30.92 -49.23 -6.07
C ARG A 10 -31.66 -48.98 -4.74
N SER A 11 -31.17 -49.58 -3.66
CA SER A 11 -31.73 -49.34 -2.31
C SER A 11 -31.61 -47.86 -1.94
N GLY A 12 -32.76 -47.16 -1.91
CA GLY A 12 -32.84 -45.75 -1.51
C GLY A 12 -32.98 -44.73 -2.65
N LEU A 13 -33.11 -45.16 -3.91
CA LEU A 13 -33.38 -44.24 -5.02
C LEU A 13 -34.84 -43.73 -4.97
N MET A 14 -34.99 -42.42 -5.05
CA MET A 14 -36.26 -41.71 -4.95
C MET A 14 -36.39 -40.71 -6.10
N GLN A 15 -37.42 -40.82 -6.95
CA GLN A 15 -37.59 -39.95 -8.12
C GLN A 15 -38.73 -38.93 -7.95
N CYS A 16 -38.44 -37.66 -8.27
CA CYS A 16 -39.42 -36.58 -8.23
C CYS A 16 -40.61 -36.86 -9.15
N VAL A 17 -41.82 -36.77 -8.59
CA VAL A 17 -43.08 -37.07 -9.30
C VAL A 17 -43.49 -35.95 -10.27
N ASN A 18 -42.96 -34.74 -10.10
CA ASN A 18 -43.23 -33.65 -11.04
C ASN A 18 -42.61 -34.00 -12.41
N SER A 19 -43.46 -34.05 -13.44
CA SER A 19 -43.10 -34.37 -14.83
C SER A 19 -42.01 -33.47 -15.41
N ASN A 20 -41.89 -32.25 -14.90
CA ASN A 20 -40.91 -31.26 -15.37
C ASN A 20 -39.56 -31.37 -14.65
N CYS A 21 -39.52 -32.04 -13.49
CA CYS A 21 -38.30 -32.18 -12.69
C CYS A 21 -37.66 -33.54 -12.89
N LYS A 22 -38.41 -34.63 -12.64
CA LYS A 22 -37.94 -36.03 -12.73
C LYS A 22 -36.57 -36.30 -12.08
N ALA A 23 -36.15 -35.46 -11.14
CA ALA A 23 -34.85 -35.57 -10.49
C ALA A 23 -34.79 -36.81 -9.61
N ASP A 24 -33.66 -37.50 -9.69
CA ASP A 24 -33.33 -38.66 -8.88
C ASP A 24 -32.60 -38.21 -7.61
N LEU A 25 -33.09 -38.63 -6.46
CA LEU A 25 -32.64 -38.24 -5.13
C LEU A 25 -32.33 -39.48 -4.29
N CYS A 26 -31.38 -39.34 -3.37
CA CYS A 26 -31.13 -40.36 -2.36
C CYS A 26 -32.09 -40.19 -1.18
N SER A 27 -32.77 -41.26 -0.79
CA SER A 27 -33.73 -41.26 0.32
C SER A 27 -33.11 -41.01 1.68
N ASN A 28 -31.82 -41.28 1.82
CA ASN A 28 -31.13 -41.24 3.10
C ASN A 28 -30.52 -39.86 3.41
N CYS A 29 -30.06 -39.15 2.37
CA CYS A 29 -29.38 -37.86 2.50
C CYS A 29 -30.05 -36.70 1.73
N ASN A 30 -31.13 -36.96 0.99
CA ASN A 30 -31.93 -35.95 0.26
C ASN A 30 -31.14 -35.08 -0.74
N VAL A 31 -30.00 -35.56 -1.22
CA VAL A 31 -29.21 -34.95 -2.30
C VAL A 31 -29.47 -35.67 -3.63
N PRO A 32 -29.03 -35.12 -4.78
CA PRO A 32 -29.04 -35.85 -6.04
C PRO A 32 -28.46 -37.26 -5.91
N TRP A 33 -29.07 -38.22 -6.59
CA TRP A 33 -28.68 -39.63 -6.48
C TRP A 33 -27.20 -39.84 -6.81
N HIS A 34 -26.53 -40.66 -6.01
CA HIS A 34 -25.12 -41.01 -6.15
C HIS A 34 -24.97 -42.54 -6.14
N THR A 35 -24.45 -43.14 -7.22
CA THR A 35 -24.36 -44.60 -7.40
C THR A 35 -23.11 -45.22 -6.81
N ASP A 36 -22.00 -44.47 -6.77
CA ASP A 36 -20.66 -45.03 -6.56
C ASP A 36 -20.08 -44.69 -5.19
N LEU A 37 -20.84 -43.96 -4.37
CA LEU A 37 -20.41 -43.44 -3.08
C LEU A 37 -21.46 -43.74 -2.02
N THR A 38 -21.02 -44.00 -0.80
CA THR A 38 -21.90 -43.95 0.36
C THR A 38 -22.37 -42.52 0.61
N CYS A 39 -23.48 -42.36 1.37
CA CYS A 39 -23.98 -41.03 1.74
C CYS A 39 -22.91 -40.18 2.44
N GLU A 40 -22.09 -40.81 3.28
CA GLU A 40 -21.03 -40.14 4.03
C GLU A 40 -19.88 -39.70 3.11
N GLU A 41 -19.43 -40.56 2.19
CA GLU A 41 -18.39 -40.24 1.21
C GLU A 41 -18.82 -39.13 0.27
N PHE A 42 -20.07 -39.17 -0.23
CA PHE A 42 -20.61 -38.11 -1.08
C PHE A 42 -20.62 -36.78 -0.34
N GLN A 43 -21.12 -36.74 0.90
CA GLN A 43 -21.12 -35.52 1.71
C GLN A 43 -19.70 -35.02 1.99
N LYS A 44 -18.75 -35.92 2.27
CA LYS A 44 -17.34 -35.57 2.48
C LYS A 44 -16.73 -34.96 1.22
N GLN A 45 -17.00 -35.53 0.05
CA GLN A 45 -16.54 -34.98 -1.22
C GLN A 45 -17.16 -33.60 -1.50
N GLN A 46 -18.46 -33.42 -1.26
CA GLN A 46 -19.12 -32.12 -1.41
C GLN A 46 -18.49 -31.08 -0.47
N ARG A 47 -18.29 -31.40 0.81
CA ARG A 47 -17.61 -30.50 1.76
C ARG A 47 -16.21 -30.12 1.29
N ASN A 48 -15.41 -31.09 0.84
CA ASN A 48 -14.07 -30.82 0.33
C ASN A 48 -14.10 -29.92 -0.91
N ARG A 49 -15.03 -30.16 -1.83
CA ARG A 49 -15.21 -29.35 -3.03
C ARG A 49 -15.62 -27.92 -2.67
N THR A 50 -16.62 -27.75 -1.81
CA THR A 50 -17.05 -26.43 -1.33
C THR A 50 -15.91 -25.70 -0.64
N GLN A 51 -15.11 -26.37 0.20
CA GLN A 51 -13.94 -25.75 0.82
C GLN A 51 -12.90 -25.27 -0.20
N GLN A 52 -12.65 -26.04 -1.27
CA GLN A 52 -11.75 -25.63 -2.35
C GLN A 52 -12.31 -24.45 -3.14
N GLU A 53 -13.61 -24.47 -3.45
CA GLU A 53 -14.32 -23.38 -4.13
C GLU A 53 -14.32 -22.10 -3.27
N ASP A 54 -14.57 -22.20 -1.96
CA ASP A 54 -14.50 -21.10 -1.00
C ASP A 54 -13.08 -20.52 -0.90
N ALA A 55 -12.05 -21.38 -0.88
CA ALA A 55 -10.66 -20.95 -0.86
C ALA A 55 -10.27 -20.21 -2.15
N ALA A 56 -10.73 -20.69 -3.31
CA ALA A 56 -10.54 -20.03 -4.59
C ALA A 56 -11.26 -18.67 -4.62
N PHE A 57 -12.49 -18.61 -4.13
CA PHE A 57 -13.25 -17.37 -4.03
C PHE A 57 -12.57 -16.34 -3.11
N HIS A 58 -12.09 -16.74 -1.93
CA HIS A 58 -11.33 -15.85 -1.04
C HIS A 58 -10.03 -15.35 -1.67
N SER A 59 -9.37 -16.17 -2.48
CA SER A 59 -8.17 -15.76 -3.22
C SER A 59 -8.50 -14.71 -4.28
N LEU A 60 -9.62 -14.89 -4.99
CA LEU A 60 -10.13 -13.91 -5.95
C LEU A 60 -10.50 -12.59 -5.26
N MET A 61 -11.19 -12.65 -4.12
CA MET A 61 -11.52 -11.45 -3.34
C MET A 61 -10.28 -10.64 -2.98
N LYS A 62 -9.19 -11.30 -2.57
CA LYS A 62 -7.92 -10.61 -2.24
C LYS A 62 -7.30 -9.98 -3.48
N LYS A 63 -7.32 -10.67 -4.62
CA LYS A 63 -6.77 -10.19 -5.88
C LYS A 63 -7.51 -8.97 -6.41
N GLU A 64 -8.83 -9.05 -6.48
CA GLU A 64 -9.71 -7.99 -6.98
C GLU A 64 -10.04 -6.93 -5.92
N LYS A 65 -9.53 -7.10 -4.68
CA LYS A 65 -9.77 -6.24 -3.52
C LYS A 65 -11.26 -6.06 -3.21
N TRP A 66 -12.05 -7.10 -3.47
CA TRP A 66 -13.47 -7.10 -3.14
C TRP A 66 -13.69 -7.06 -1.62
N ARG A 67 -14.80 -6.43 -1.22
CA ARG A 67 -15.09 -6.20 0.19
C ARG A 67 -16.38 -6.89 0.59
N ALA A 68 -16.36 -7.58 1.72
CA ALA A 68 -17.56 -8.12 2.34
C ALA A 68 -18.28 -7.06 3.16
N CYS A 69 -19.61 -7.11 3.16
CA CYS A 69 -20.44 -6.37 4.09
C CYS A 69 -20.06 -6.78 5.53
N PRO A 70 -19.74 -5.83 6.44
CA PRO A 70 -19.28 -6.16 7.80
C PRO A 70 -20.35 -6.84 8.66
N ARG A 71 -21.64 -6.73 8.28
CA ARG A 71 -22.76 -7.33 9.02
C ARG A 71 -23.13 -8.72 8.51
N CYS A 72 -23.37 -8.88 7.21
CA CYS A 72 -23.86 -10.15 6.64
C CYS A 72 -22.80 -11.00 5.94
N GLY A 73 -21.62 -10.45 5.62
CA GLY A 73 -20.55 -11.18 4.94
C GLY A 73 -20.73 -11.34 3.43
N VAL A 74 -21.84 -10.87 2.86
CA VAL A 74 -22.03 -10.84 1.40
C VAL A 74 -20.93 -10.00 0.76
N VAL A 75 -20.28 -10.56 -0.25
CA VAL A 75 -19.18 -9.92 -0.97
C VAL A 75 -19.73 -8.97 -2.01
N VAL A 76 -19.19 -7.75 -2.01
CA VAL A 76 -19.59 -6.67 -2.91
C VAL A 76 -18.41 -6.32 -3.80
N GLU A 77 -18.62 -6.41 -5.10
CA GLU A 77 -17.72 -5.86 -6.11
C GLU A 77 -17.96 -4.35 -6.27
N ARG A 78 -16.89 -3.59 -6.48
CA ARG A 78 -16.96 -2.17 -6.82
C ARG A 78 -16.39 -1.99 -8.22
N SER A 79 -17.24 -1.59 -9.15
CA SER A 79 -16.84 -1.25 -10.52
C SER A 79 -16.06 0.08 -10.56
N GLU A 80 -16.60 1.13 -9.95
CA GLU A 80 -16.01 2.47 -9.97
C GLU A 80 -16.52 3.36 -8.83
N GLY A 81 -15.97 4.58 -8.73
CA GLY A 81 -16.46 5.62 -7.84
C GLY A 81 -15.81 5.66 -6.45
N CYS A 82 -16.63 5.99 -5.45
CA CYS A 82 -16.20 6.31 -4.10
C CYS A 82 -15.87 5.08 -3.23
N TYR A 83 -15.17 5.28 -2.12
CA TYR A 83 -14.98 4.27 -1.08
C TYR A 83 -16.18 4.13 -0.13
N HIS A 84 -17.11 5.08 -0.05
CA HIS A 84 -18.36 4.88 0.68
C HIS A 84 -19.28 3.94 -0.10
N MET A 85 -19.67 2.82 0.51
CA MET A 85 -20.54 1.81 -0.08
C MET A 85 -21.76 1.59 0.82
N THR A 86 -22.93 1.45 0.19
CA THR A 86 -24.18 1.10 0.88
C THR A 86 -24.65 -0.26 0.37
N HIS A 87 -24.72 -1.25 1.26
CA HIS A 87 -25.34 -2.55 0.96
C HIS A 87 -26.82 -2.52 1.35
N VAL A 88 -27.70 -2.73 0.36
CA VAL A 88 -29.16 -2.80 0.51
C VAL A 88 -29.59 -4.27 0.55
N GLY A 89 -30.64 -4.61 1.31
CA GLY A 89 -31.08 -5.99 1.50
C GLY A 89 -30.25 -6.76 2.53
N CYS A 90 -29.53 -6.05 3.41
CA CYS A 90 -28.75 -6.67 4.45
C CYS A 90 -29.67 -7.23 5.55
N GLU A 91 -29.84 -8.54 5.63
CA GLU A 91 -30.67 -9.19 6.66
C GLU A 91 -30.26 -8.81 8.09
N LYS A 92 -28.97 -8.56 8.29
CA LYS A 92 -28.39 -8.18 9.59
C LYS A 92 -28.20 -6.67 9.73
N GLY A 93 -28.56 -5.87 8.72
CA GLY A 93 -28.41 -4.41 8.74
C GLY A 93 -29.57 -3.70 9.43
N ASP A 94 -29.33 -2.47 9.87
CA ASP A 94 -30.41 -1.61 10.35
C ASP A 94 -31.22 -1.15 9.14
N ASP A 95 -32.55 -1.29 9.18
CA ASP A 95 -33.44 -0.97 8.03
C ASP A 95 -33.04 -1.71 6.73
N HIS A 96 -32.61 -2.97 6.87
CA HIS A 96 -32.07 -3.78 5.77
C HIS A 96 -30.91 -3.13 5.01
N ARG A 97 -30.17 -2.24 5.66
CA ARG A 97 -29.13 -1.43 5.06
C ARG A 97 -27.85 -1.46 5.91
N THR A 98 -26.71 -1.39 5.26
CA THR A 98 -25.42 -1.26 5.95
C THR A 98 -24.51 -0.35 5.14
N ASP A 99 -24.08 0.75 5.76
CA ASP A 99 -23.05 1.62 5.19
C ASP A 99 -21.68 1.17 5.67
N PHE A 100 -20.72 1.11 4.77
CA PHE A 100 -19.35 0.74 5.12
C PHE A 100 -18.34 1.36 4.15
N CYS A 101 -17.09 1.42 4.59
CA CYS A 101 -15.99 1.86 3.75
C CYS A 101 -15.42 0.68 2.97
N TYR A 102 -15.39 0.78 1.65
CA TYR A 102 -14.87 -0.23 0.74
C TYR A 102 -13.35 -0.43 0.86
N PHE A 103 -12.61 0.64 1.20
CA PHE A 103 -11.15 0.59 1.35
C PHE A 103 -10.74 -0.21 2.60
N CYS A 104 -11.27 0.15 3.77
CA CYS A 104 -10.86 -0.45 5.04
C CYS A 104 -11.84 -1.50 5.61
N GLY A 105 -13.04 -1.64 5.03
CA GLY A 105 -14.07 -2.58 5.48
C GLY A 105 -14.85 -2.16 6.72
N GLU A 106 -14.68 -0.93 7.20
CA GLU A 106 -15.27 -0.47 8.46
C GLU A 106 -16.73 -0.09 8.31
N GLU A 107 -17.57 -0.50 9.27
CA GLU A 107 -18.98 -0.13 9.32
C GLU A 107 -19.14 1.36 9.68
N LEU A 108 -20.06 2.02 8.98
CA LEU A 108 -20.29 3.45 9.09
C LEU A 108 -21.69 3.75 9.61
N THR A 109 -21.80 4.81 10.42
CA THR A 109 -23.06 5.33 10.92
C THR A 109 -23.32 6.73 10.40
N LYS A 110 -24.61 7.09 10.34
CA LYS A 110 -25.08 8.46 10.04
C LYS A 110 -25.71 9.05 11.31
N LYS A 111 -25.59 10.37 11.47
CA LYS A 111 -26.27 11.14 12.53
C LYS A 111 -27.36 11.99 11.88
N ASP A 112 -28.49 12.16 12.57
CA ASP A 112 -29.63 12.92 12.05
C ASP A 112 -29.25 14.38 11.80
N GLY A 113 -29.66 14.91 10.64
CA GLY A 113 -29.35 16.29 10.23
C GLY A 113 -27.95 16.51 9.69
N GLU A 114 -27.10 15.49 9.56
CA GLU A 114 -25.72 15.62 9.08
C GLU A 114 -25.42 14.81 7.81
N GLY A 115 -24.67 15.40 6.88
CA GLY A 115 -24.22 14.76 5.64
C GLY A 115 -22.99 13.85 5.78
N TRP A 116 -22.50 13.61 6.99
CA TRP A 116 -21.24 12.92 7.26
C TRP A 116 -21.45 11.43 7.55
N ARG A 117 -20.35 10.68 7.49
CA ARG A 117 -20.29 9.27 7.90
C ARG A 117 -19.24 9.10 8.98
N TYR A 118 -19.63 8.37 10.01
CA TYR A 118 -18.82 8.16 11.21
C TYR A 118 -18.39 6.71 11.29
N SER A 119 -17.18 6.45 11.76
CA SER A 119 -16.78 5.08 12.13
C SER A 119 -17.69 4.60 13.25
N LYS A 120 -18.20 3.37 13.14
CA LYS A 120 -18.94 2.74 14.25
C LYS A 120 -18.05 2.43 15.45
N ALA A 121 -16.75 2.22 15.23
CA ALA A 121 -15.79 1.89 16.28
C ALA A 121 -15.32 3.13 17.06
N THR A 122 -14.99 4.22 16.37
CA THR A 122 -14.43 5.43 17.02
C THR A 122 -15.45 6.56 17.16
N ASN A 123 -16.58 6.51 16.45
CA ASN A 123 -17.57 7.58 16.35
C ASN A 123 -17.02 8.90 15.78
N GLU A 124 -15.85 8.86 15.14
CA GLU A 124 -15.22 9.99 14.45
C GLU A 124 -15.58 10.00 12.96
N LYS A 125 -15.43 11.16 12.32
CA LYS A 125 -15.67 11.29 10.87
C LYS A 125 -14.70 10.39 10.11
N HIS A 126 -15.26 9.48 9.31
CA HIS A 126 -14.45 8.53 8.55
C HIS A 126 -13.90 9.14 7.24
N PHE A 127 -14.65 10.09 6.68
CA PHE A 127 -14.27 10.85 5.49
C PHE A 127 -14.18 12.35 5.86
N PRO A 128 -12.99 12.87 6.17
CA PRO A 128 -12.81 14.24 6.63
C PRO A 128 -13.15 15.26 5.54
N ASP A 129 -12.81 14.94 4.29
CA ASP A 129 -12.98 15.82 3.12
C ASP A 129 -14.28 15.56 2.33
N GLY A 130 -15.22 14.84 2.94
CA GLY A 130 -16.52 14.52 2.37
C GLY A 130 -16.66 13.07 1.94
N VAL A 131 -17.90 12.58 1.88
CA VAL A 131 -18.20 11.15 1.66
C VAL A 131 -17.58 10.61 0.37
N TYR A 132 -17.42 11.44 -0.65
CA TYR A 132 -16.81 11.09 -1.94
C TYR A 132 -15.28 11.02 -1.95
N ALA A 133 -14.62 11.58 -0.93
CA ALA A 133 -13.17 11.64 -0.82
C ALA A 133 -12.55 10.33 -0.31
N LYS A 134 -11.21 10.33 -0.14
CA LYS A 134 -10.49 9.22 0.49
C LYS A 134 -10.89 9.11 1.97
N CYS A 135 -10.89 7.89 2.51
CA CYS A 135 -11.08 7.70 3.94
C CYS A 135 -9.78 8.00 4.70
N VAL A 136 -9.89 8.24 6.01
CA VAL A 136 -8.74 8.47 6.92
C VAL A 136 -7.64 7.41 6.79
N LYS A 137 -8.01 6.13 6.60
CA LYS A 137 -7.04 5.03 6.46
C LYS A 137 -6.36 5.00 5.09
N ALA A 138 -7.04 5.49 4.05
CA ALA A 138 -6.48 5.56 2.71
C ALA A 138 -5.51 6.73 2.57
N SER A 139 -5.82 7.89 3.16
CA SER A 139 -4.90 9.04 3.15
C SER A 139 -3.59 8.73 3.87
N GLN A 140 -3.67 8.14 5.07
CA GLN A 140 -2.47 7.77 5.86
C GLN A 140 -1.57 6.73 5.17
N SER A 141 -2.11 5.92 4.25
CA SER A 141 -1.32 4.90 3.54
C SER A 141 -0.43 5.46 2.44
N GLU A 142 -0.66 6.70 2.00
CA GLU A 142 0.14 7.37 0.97
C GLU A 142 1.30 8.20 1.59
N ASP A 143 1.22 8.52 2.89
CA ASP A 143 2.16 9.41 3.57
C ASP A 143 3.43 8.71 4.11
N ILE A 144 3.62 7.41 3.84
CA ILE A 144 4.82 6.67 4.28
C ILE A 144 5.60 6.16 3.07
N THR A 145 6.40 7.04 2.45
CA THR A 145 7.60 6.63 1.70
C THR A 145 8.82 7.50 2.07
N PRO A 146 9.71 7.02 2.95
CA PRO A 146 11.09 7.53 3.03
C PRO A 146 11.94 7.12 1.82
N LEU A 147 11.41 6.28 0.93
CA LEU A 147 12.11 5.71 -0.22
C LEU A 147 11.85 6.45 -1.53
N GLU A 148 10.77 7.23 -1.67
CA GLU A 148 10.58 8.07 -2.86
C GLU A 148 11.51 9.29 -2.85
N THR A 149 11.99 9.73 -1.69
CA THR A 149 13.09 10.69 -1.59
C THR A 149 14.37 10.15 -2.22
N ILE A 150 14.66 8.84 -2.11
CA ILE A 150 15.86 8.23 -2.70
C ILE A 150 15.76 8.19 -4.23
N PHE A 151 14.57 7.89 -4.78
CA PHE A 151 14.36 7.89 -6.24
C PHE A 151 14.26 9.30 -6.84
N TYR A 152 13.91 10.31 -6.04
CA TYR A 152 13.99 11.71 -6.49
C TYR A 152 15.44 12.18 -6.70
N PHE A 153 16.38 11.68 -5.88
CA PHE A 153 17.82 11.94 -6.08
C PHE A 153 18.37 11.31 -7.37
N ASP A 154 17.84 10.15 -7.80
CA ASP A 154 18.28 9.49 -9.05
C ASP A 154 17.91 10.27 -10.32
N LYS A 155 16.87 11.11 -10.27
CA LYS A 155 16.55 12.02 -11.39
C LYS A 155 17.44 13.25 -11.44
N ILE A 156 17.93 13.73 -10.29
CA ILE A 156 18.82 14.90 -10.25
C ILE A 156 20.21 14.56 -10.79
N THR A 157 20.72 13.35 -10.54
CA THR A 157 22.03 12.92 -11.06
C THR A 157 22.08 12.73 -12.58
N TYR A 158 20.94 12.53 -13.23
CA TYR A 158 20.84 12.37 -14.69
C TYR A 158 20.88 13.71 -15.45
N PHE A 159 20.60 14.82 -14.78
CA PHE A 159 20.65 16.17 -15.36
C PHE A 159 21.94 16.93 -15.04
N VAL A 160 22.84 16.33 -14.27
CA VAL A 160 24.11 16.92 -13.87
C VAL A 160 25.20 16.46 -14.85
N PRO A 161 25.83 17.38 -15.61
CA PRO A 161 26.94 17.04 -16.49
C PRO A 161 28.03 16.26 -15.76
N SER A 162 28.71 15.36 -16.48
CA SER A 162 29.66 14.37 -15.92
C SER A 162 30.76 14.93 -15.00
N TYR A 163 31.08 16.23 -15.11
CA TYR A 163 32.06 16.92 -14.29
C TYR A 163 31.53 17.45 -12.94
N LEU A 164 30.21 17.61 -12.77
CA LEU A 164 29.58 18.08 -11.52
C LEU A 164 29.05 16.93 -10.65
N ARG A 165 29.00 15.71 -11.19
CA ARG A 165 28.53 14.52 -10.48
C ARG A 165 29.34 14.24 -9.21
N ASN A 166 30.65 14.48 -9.24
CA ASN A 166 31.49 14.36 -8.04
C ASN A 166 31.12 15.45 -7.00
N LEU A 167 30.97 16.71 -7.42
CA LEU A 167 30.60 17.80 -6.51
C LEU A 167 29.23 17.56 -5.84
N PHE A 168 28.26 17.05 -6.60
CA PHE A 168 26.93 16.72 -6.09
C PHE A 168 26.97 15.53 -5.12
N PHE A 169 27.76 14.49 -5.42
CA PHE A 169 27.97 13.35 -4.51
C PHE A 169 28.64 13.77 -3.21
N TRP A 170 29.66 14.63 -3.27
CA TRP A 170 30.34 15.17 -2.10
C TRP A 170 29.44 16.13 -1.29
N LEU A 171 28.59 16.94 -1.94
CA LEU A 171 27.59 17.77 -1.27
C LEU A 171 26.52 16.92 -0.56
N CYS A 172 26.00 15.88 -1.23
CA CYS A 172 24.97 14.99 -0.65
C CYS A 172 25.50 14.11 0.47
N LEU A 173 26.75 13.65 0.39
CA LEU A 173 27.42 12.96 1.49
C LEU A 173 27.77 13.91 2.62
N ALA A 174 28.09 15.19 2.35
CA ALA A 174 28.39 16.19 3.38
C ALA A 174 27.15 16.73 4.12
N LEU A 175 25.97 16.78 3.50
CA LEU A 175 24.72 17.27 4.10
C LEU A 175 24.29 16.53 5.40
N PRO A 176 24.39 15.18 5.53
CA PRO A 176 24.13 14.51 6.80
C PRO A 176 25.22 14.80 7.84
N TYR A 177 26.48 15.06 7.45
CA TYR A 177 27.54 15.46 8.40
C TYR A 177 27.47 16.94 8.79
N PHE A 178 26.90 17.80 7.93
CA PHE A 178 26.70 19.23 8.21
C PHE A 178 25.66 19.45 9.32
N ASN A 179 24.63 18.59 9.39
CA ASN A 179 23.66 18.60 10.50
C ASN A 179 24.19 17.98 11.80
N VAL A 180 25.25 17.17 11.75
CA VAL A 180 25.95 16.69 12.97
C VAL A 180 26.94 17.75 13.48
N PHE A 181 27.40 18.66 12.62
CA PHE A 181 28.33 19.72 13.01
C PHE A 181 27.65 20.97 13.60
N LEU A 182 26.36 21.20 13.31
CA LEU A 182 25.64 22.38 13.82
C LEU A 182 25.23 22.25 15.30
N THR A 183 25.23 21.05 15.89
CA THR A 183 24.91 20.86 17.31
C THR A 183 26.10 21.05 18.26
N ILE A 184 27.32 21.27 17.75
CA ILE A 184 28.53 21.46 18.58
C ILE A 184 28.94 22.94 18.72
N VAL A 185 28.28 23.88 18.02
CA VAL A 185 28.68 25.31 18.02
C VAL A 185 27.85 26.19 18.99
N ILE A 186 27.06 25.62 19.91
CA ILE A 186 26.23 26.43 20.83
C ILE A 186 26.88 26.71 22.20
N PHE A 187 27.95 26.04 22.60
CA PHE A 187 28.63 26.36 23.87
C PHE A 187 30.13 26.52 23.68
N GLY A 188 30.55 27.78 23.61
CA GLY A 188 31.93 28.18 23.50
C GLY A 188 32.79 27.65 24.65
N LYS A 189 33.62 26.66 24.34
CA LYS A 189 34.95 26.42 24.92
C LYS A 189 35.57 25.25 24.18
N VAL A 190 36.56 25.52 23.35
CA VAL A 190 37.35 24.50 22.67
C VAL A 190 38.44 24.05 23.64
N GLU A 191 38.26 22.89 24.24
CA GLU A 191 39.39 22.05 24.65
C GLU A 191 39.37 20.79 23.79
N MET A 192 40.46 20.62 23.03
CA MET A 192 40.72 19.46 22.20
C MET A 192 40.93 18.24 23.10
N ILE A 193 39.88 17.46 23.34
CA ILE A 193 40.03 16.09 23.82
C ILE A 193 39.90 15.19 22.60
N ALA A 194 41.07 14.83 22.06
CA ALA A 194 41.21 13.80 21.06
C ALA A 194 40.83 12.45 21.70
N PHE A 195 39.71 11.85 21.27
CA PHE A 195 39.35 10.48 21.63
C PHE A 195 39.67 9.57 20.45
N PHE A 196 40.95 9.23 20.29
CA PHE A 196 41.38 8.16 19.40
C PHE A 196 41.23 6.83 20.12
N SER A 197 40.31 6.00 19.65
CA SER A 197 40.32 4.57 19.94
C SER A 197 39.61 3.79 18.84
N SER A 198 40.26 3.64 17.69
CA SER A 198 40.37 2.35 16.98
C SER A 198 41.06 2.51 15.62
N ALA A 199 41.70 1.43 15.17
CA ALA A 199 42.70 1.39 14.10
C ALA A 199 42.14 1.46 12.67
N SER A 200 41.35 2.49 12.33
CA SER A 200 40.90 2.76 10.95
C SER A 200 41.28 4.16 10.42
N GLU A 201 42.12 4.91 11.13
CA GLU A 201 42.36 6.33 10.81
C GLU A 201 43.61 6.66 9.98
N ILE A 202 44.34 5.66 9.48
CA ILE A 202 45.44 5.94 8.53
C ILE A 202 44.87 6.27 7.13
N VAL A 203 43.71 5.70 6.77
CA VAL A 203 43.05 5.98 5.48
C VAL A 203 42.37 7.35 5.43
N HIS A 204 42.05 7.95 6.59
CA HIS A 204 41.43 9.28 6.65
C HIS A 204 42.44 10.42 6.51
N PHE A 205 43.69 10.24 6.96
CA PHE A 205 44.74 11.25 6.78
C PHE A 205 45.15 11.39 5.31
N ASP A 206 45.29 10.27 4.59
CA ASP A 206 45.61 10.28 3.17
C ASP A 206 44.49 10.92 2.34
N LEU A 207 43.22 10.64 2.67
CA LEU A 207 42.07 11.26 1.99
C LEU A 207 41.94 12.75 2.29
N VAL A 208 42.24 13.19 3.51
CA VAL A 208 42.24 14.63 3.87
C VAL A 208 43.40 15.35 3.19
N PHE A 209 44.58 14.73 3.08
CA PHE A 209 45.72 15.31 2.37
C PHE A 209 45.50 15.35 0.85
N LEU A 210 44.86 14.32 0.27
CA LEU A 210 44.41 14.31 -1.12
C LEU A 210 43.30 15.34 -1.38
N PHE A 211 42.39 15.57 -0.42
CA PHE A 211 41.34 16.59 -0.51
C PHE A 211 41.91 18.01 -0.41
N LEU A 212 42.82 18.27 0.53
CA LEU A 212 43.48 19.57 0.69
C LEU A 212 44.42 19.89 -0.48
N SER A 213 45.16 18.91 -0.99
CA SER A 213 45.98 19.10 -2.20
C SER A 213 45.12 19.35 -3.45
N SER A 214 43.96 18.68 -3.57
CA SER A 214 42.99 18.95 -4.63
C SER A 214 42.37 20.35 -4.53
N LEU A 215 42.15 20.87 -3.31
CA LEU A 215 41.67 22.24 -3.10
C LEU A 215 42.73 23.30 -3.42
N ILE A 216 44.01 23.02 -3.17
CA ILE A 216 45.13 23.92 -3.55
C ILE A 216 45.28 23.97 -5.08
N ILE A 217 45.16 22.83 -5.76
CA ILE A 217 45.16 22.75 -7.23
C ILE A 217 43.93 23.46 -7.81
N PHE A 218 42.75 23.29 -7.19
CA PHE A 218 41.53 23.98 -7.60
C PHE A 218 41.65 25.50 -7.44
N LYS A 219 42.23 25.98 -6.32
CA LYS A 219 42.50 27.41 -6.10
C LYS A 219 43.46 27.98 -7.15
N SER A 220 44.57 27.30 -7.48
CA SER A 220 45.51 27.81 -8.49
C SER A 220 44.93 27.83 -9.91
N LYS A 221 44.05 26.88 -10.23
CA LYS A 221 43.34 26.85 -11.53
C LYS A 221 42.21 27.89 -11.61
N PHE A 222 41.54 28.17 -10.49
CA PHE A 222 40.48 29.18 -10.40
C PHE A 222 41.04 30.60 -10.43
N ASP A 223 42.17 30.84 -9.78
CA ASP A 223 42.85 32.14 -9.81
C ASP A 223 43.44 32.44 -11.22
N ASN A 224 43.86 31.43 -11.98
CA ASN A 224 44.24 31.56 -13.40
C ASN A 224 43.04 31.77 -14.35
N PHE A 225 41.84 31.30 -13.98
CA PHE A 225 40.62 31.48 -14.78
C PHE A 225 40.03 32.89 -14.62
N LEU A 226 40.18 33.48 -13.43
CA LEU A 226 39.79 34.87 -13.16
C LEU A 226 40.71 35.89 -13.84
N PHE A 227 41.97 35.56 -14.13
CA PHE A 227 42.92 36.48 -14.79
C PHE A 227 42.69 36.63 -16.31
N VAL A 228 41.98 35.69 -16.95
CA VAL A 228 41.68 35.74 -18.41
C VAL A 228 40.35 36.46 -18.70
N SER A 229 39.54 36.73 -17.66
CA SER A 229 38.16 37.20 -17.82
C SER A 229 37.92 38.68 -17.50
N PHE A 230 38.98 39.46 -17.25
CA PHE A 230 38.90 40.87 -16.86
C PHE A 230 39.88 41.73 -17.67
N ASP A 231 39.64 41.86 -18.98
CA ASP A 231 40.15 43.00 -19.76
C ASP A 231 38.99 43.97 -19.98
N LEU A 232 38.79 44.87 -19.01
CA LEU A 232 37.82 45.96 -19.04
C LEU A 232 38.44 47.16 -19.76
N THR A 233 38.32 47.20 -21.08
CA THR A 233 38.27 48.46 -21.82
C THR A 233 37.00 48.45 -22.67
N PHE A 234 36.30 49.58 -22.72
CA PHE A 234 34.99 49.81 -23.35
C PHE A 234 33.73 49.63 -22.48
N LEU A 235 33.55 50.55 -21.54
CA LEU A 235 32.25 51.20 -21.34
C LEU A 235 32.33 52.59 -21.98
N PRO A 236 31.34 52.98 -22.81
CA PRO A 236 30.47 54.05 -22.35
C PRO A 236 28.98 53.89 -22.68
N LEU A 237 28.18 54.23 -21.66
CA LEU A 237 27.01 55.12 -21.66
C LEU A 237 25.64 54.70 -22.23
N LEU A 238 24.64 55.28 -21.55
CA LEU A 238 23.23 55.50 -21.88
C LEU A 238 22.30 54.37 -21.42
N ASN A 239 21.64 54.46 -20.26
CA ASN A 239 20.70 55.48 -19.78
C ASN A 239 19.50 55.65 -20.73
N SER A 240 18.46 54.84 -20.49
CA SER A 240 17.03 55.16 -20.61
C SER A 240 16.22 54.11 -19.87
#